data_AF-A0A834HB97-F1
#
_entry.id   AF-A0A834HB97-F1
#
_cell.length_a   1.000
_cell.length_b   1.000
_cell.length_c   1.000
_cell.angle_alpha   90.00
_cell.angle_beta   90.00
_cell.angle_gamma   90.00
#
_symmetry.space_group_name_H-M   'P 1'
#
loop_
_entity.id
_entity.type
_entity.pdbx_description
1 polymer ?
#
loop_
_entity_poly.entity_id
_entity_poly.type
_entity_poly.pdbx_seq_one_letter_code
_entity_poly.pdbx_strand_id
1 'polypeptide(L)'
;MESQRPSGWRFIAYGGCFALLLCIFASTNEFRFDSLSEFCRIPSPLCSATRSISFDHMENSSPNDIRIFIGVLTVPGRHWRRQLLRLLYSTQSPAGAKIDVKFVFCNLREDKTSLPEDEKLKIDLEMMRYDDIIILNCAESRKTAPKSYAYFTSLPDMLNRSDGSEPPYHYVGKLSDDSYFRFQPLVDSLANQPRQDLYYGSVIPCEEMEPHKKNSFMSGAGYFISWDIVEWIKSSDIPKKLPMRGAEDKAMGRLLEDGRRGKNWYNAKGAIYNYPGTEPTKCARELVPDTIAVCNLKLDKHLIHAMAYFNDLHSILEIVSVSPNMANGPAPFSDIGKQAKDLLTKDYNFDHKFTFLVPSPTGLGLTATGVKKDQIFIGDICTQYKNGNTTVDVKVDTYSKVSTKVTVNEIFSSTKAALSFDIPDHKSGKLDVQYLHNHAAINSSIGLNPAPLLEVAATLGDKNLVLGGEIGFDTASASFTRYNAGIGFNKADFSAALILMDKGKALKASYIHSVNPLNGMVVAAEMTHRFSSYENSFTIGSSHAIDPYTRVKTRFSDNGKVAMLCQREWRPKSLISVSAEYDTKAINASPKLGLALALKP
;
A
#
# COMPACT_ATOMS: atom_id res chain seq x y z
N MET A 1 -36.88 10.68 -51.73
CA MET A 1 -35.79 11.26 -50.93
C MET A 1 -35.76 10.52 -49.61
N GLU A 2 -34.89 9.51 -49.52
CA GLU A 2 -34.70 8.68 -48.32
C GLU A 2 -33.99 9.45 -47.22
N SER A 3 -34.59 9.47 -46.03
CA SER A 3 -33.99 9.91 -44.78
C SER A 3 -32.97 8.87 -44.31
N GLN A 4 -31.67 9.14 -44.50
CA GLN A 4 -30.60 8.29 -43.96
C GLN A 4 -30.63 8.31 -42.42
N ARG A 5 -31.01 7.17 -41.82
CA ARG A 5 -30.75 6.87 -40.40
C ARG A 5 -29.24 6.86 -40.15
N PRO A 6 -28.70 7.53 -39.12
CA PRO A 6 -27.32 7.34 -38.72
C PRO A 6 -27.18 5.94 -38.09
N SER A 7 -26.36 5.09 -38.70
CA SER A 7 -26.11 3.72 -38.26
C SER A 7 -25.24 3.70 -37.01
N GLY A 8 -25.78 3.23 -35.88
CA GLY A 8 -25.03 3.01 -34.62
C GLY A 8 -23.79 2.11 -34.79
N TRP A 9 -23.71 1.37 -35.90
CA TRP A 9 -22.55 0.56 -36.27
C TRP A 9 -21.30 1.40 -36.55
N ARG A 10 -21.44 2.62 -37.07
CA ARG A 10 -20.31 3.55 -37.29
C ARG A 10 -19.68 3.99 -35.96
N PHE A 11 -20.48 4.18 -34.91
CA PHE A 11 -19.99 4.59 -33.59
C PHE A 11 -19.25 3.46 -32.85
N ILE A 12 -19.72 2.21 -32.99
CA ILE A 12 -19.00 1.03 -32.48
C ILE A 12 -17.67 0.86 -33.23
N ALA A 13 -17.63 1.13 -34.53
CA ALA A 13 -16.40 1.11 -35.31
C ALA A 13 -15.43 2.23 -34.90
N TYR A 14 -15.90 3.46 -34.66
CA TYR A 14 -15.04 4.55 -34.18
C TYR A 14 -14.56 4.34 -32.74
N GLY A 15 -15.39 3.81 -31.84
CA GLY A 15 -14.99 3.43 -30.48
C GLY A 15 -14.00 2.27 -30.46
N GLY A 16 -14.17 1.27 -31.33
CA GLY A 16 -13.21 0.17 -31.52
C GLY A 16 -11.89 0.62 -32.13
N CYS A 17 -11.92 1.47 -33.15
CA CYS A 17 -10.73 2.08 -33.74
C CYS A 17 -10.00 3.01 -32.75
N PHE A 18 -10.72 3.72 -31.88
CA PHE A 18 -10.14 4.53 -30.81
C PHE A 18 -9.47 3.65 -29.73
N ALA A 19 -10.11 2.56 -29.32
CA ALA A 19 -9.50 1.58 -28.41
C ALA A 19 -8.23 0.93 -29.01
N LEU A 20 -8.26 0.60 -30.31
CA LEU A 20 -7.07 0.13 -31.05
C LEU A 20 -5.97 1.19 -31.14
N LEU A 21 -6.31 2.44 -31.42
CA LEU A 21 -5.37 3.56 -31.40
C LEU A 21 -4.77 3.79 -30.01
N LEU A 22 -5.55 3.62 -28.94
CA LEU A 22 -5.04 3.69 -27.56
C LEU A 22 -4.11 2.52 -27.24
N CYS A 23 -4.41 1.30 -27.71
CA CYS A 23 -3.50 0.16 -27.59
C CYS A 23 -2.19 0.38 -28.37
N ILE A 24 -2.26 0.96 -29.57
CA ILE A 24 -1.09 1.32 -30.38
C ILE A 24 -0.30 2.48 -29.76
N PHE A 25 -0.98 3.47 -29.17
CA PHE A 25 -0.33 4.60 -28.48
C PHE A 25 0.31 4.15 -27.16
N ALA A 26 -0.29 3.20 -26.45
CA ALA A 26 0.29 2.57 -25.27
C ALA A 26 1.52 1.71 -25.61
N SER A 27 1.52 1.02 -26.75
CA SER A 27 2.67 0.22 -27.20
C SER A 27 3.79 1.05 -27.84
N THR A 28 3.49 2.22 -28.42
CA THR A 28 4.52 3.13 -28.99
C THR A 28 5.18 4.03 -27.96
N ASN A 29 4.51 4.34 -26.83
CA ASN A 29 5.11 5.08 -25.72
C ASN A 29 6.07 4.26 -24.83
N GLU A 30 6.31 3.00 -25.16
CA GLU A 30 7.45 2.23 -24.61
C GLU A 30 8.81 2.72 -25.17
N PHE A 31 8.82 3.53 -26.23
CA PHE A 31 10.04 4.09 -26.81
C PHE A 31 10.12 5.62 -26.65
N ARG A 32 11.14 6.03 -25.88
CA ARG A 32 11.70 7.40 -25.71
C ARG A 32 11.03 8.32 -24.67
N PHE A 33 11.42 8.13 -23.40
CA PHE A 33 11.28 9.14 -22.34
C PHE A 33 12.61 9.53 -21.66
N ASP A 34 13.75 9.26 -22.31
CA ASP A 34 15.07 9.62 -21.74
C ASP A 34 15.28 11.14 -21.61
N SER A 35 14.68 11.97 -22.48
CA SER A 35 14.93 13.42 -22.53
C SER A 35 14.23 14.25 -21.43
N LEU A 36 13.24 13.69 -20.72
CA LEU A 36 12.55 14.38 -19.62
C LEU A 36 13.18 14.10 -18.25
N SER A 37 14.06 13.10 -18.16
CA SER A 37 14.79 12.75 -16.94
C SER A 37 15.94 13.71 -16.61
N GLU A 38 16.44 14.44 -17.62
CA GLU A 38 17.56 15.39 -17.45
C GLU A 38 17.17 16.68 -16.72
N PHE A 39 15.90 17.10 -16.78
CA PHE A 39 15.46 18.36 -16.15
C PHE A 39 15.38 18.32 -14.61
N CYS A 40 15.50 17.14 -14.01
CA CYS A 40 15.39 16.93 -12.55
C CYS A 40 16.70 16.48 -11.87
N ARG A 41 17.84 16.41 -12.59
CA ARG A 41 19.13 16.02 -12.00
C ARG A 41 19.98 17.25 -11.68
N ILE A 42 20.08 17.58 -10.39
CA ILE A 42 21.17 18.42 -9.86
C ILE A 42 22.43 17.54 -9.77
N PRO A 43 23.59 17.94 -10.31
CA PRO A 43 24.79 17.10 -10.32
C PRO A 43 25.58 17.20 -9.02
N SER A 44 25.95 16.06 -8.45
CA SER A 44 27.05 15.93 -7.48
C SER A 44 28.15 15.05 -8.10
N PRO A 45 29.44 15.43 -8.03
CA PRO A 45 30.50 14.75 -8.77
C PRO A 45 31.16 13.60 -8.00
N LEU A 46 31.73 12.67 -8.80
CA LEU A 46 32.78 11.69 -8.50
C LEU A 46 32.50 10.61 -7.44
N CYS A 47 32.52 9.34 -7.87
CA CYS A 47 33.72 8.51 -7.71
C CYS A 47 33.59 7.16 -8.44
N SER A 48 34.58 6.89 -9.29
CA SER A 48 35.01 5.54 -9.66
C SER A 48 35.71 4.92 -8.45
N ALA A 49 35.30 3.73 -8.02
CA ALA A 49 36.15 2.85 -7.21
C ALA A 49 35.68 1.40 -7.30
N THR A 50 36.66 0.52 -7.36
CA THR A 50 36.58 -0.94 -7.35
C THR A 50 36.49 -1.44 -5.90
N ARG A 51 35.83 -2.60 -5.71
CA ARG A 51 35.97 -3.58 -4.60
C ARG A 51 35.27 -3.34 -3.24
N SER A 52 35.02 -4.51 -2.63
CA SER A 52 34.82 -4.85 -1.21
C SER A 52 33.43 -4.64 -0.63
N ILE A 53 32.93 -5.70 0.00
CA ILE A 53 31.75 -5.71 0.88
C ILE A 53 32.08 -4.76 2.04
N SER A 54 31.53 -3.55 1.97
CA SER A 54 31.71 -2.51 2.96
C SER A 54 30.63 -2.63 4.04
N PHE A 55 31.01 -3.13 5.22
CA PHE A 55 30.20 -3.10 6.45
C PHE A 55 30.35 -1.75 7.17
N ASP A 56 30.02 -0.64 6.50
CA ASP A 56 30.04 0.69 7.11
C ASP A 56 28.63 1.30 7.15
N HIS A 57 27.87 0.93 8.19
CA HIS A 57 26.83 1.77 8.78
C HIS A 57 26.57 1.33 10.24
N MET A 58 27.52 1.66 11.10
CA MET A 58 27.34 1.73 12.55
C MET A 58 27.70 3.13 13.04
N GLU A 59 26.93 4.14 12.62
CA GLU A 59 26.96 5.46 13.25
C GLU A 59 25.53 5.78 13.70
N ASN A 60 25.37 6.10 15.00
CA ASN A 60 24.13 6.33 15.76
C ASN A 60 23.52 5.13 16.52
N SER A 61 24.30 4.33 17.24
CA SER A 61 23.74 3.49 18.32
C SER A 61 24.03 4.09 19.69
N SER A 62 23.03 4.13 20.57
CA SER A 62 23.31 4.34 21.99
C SER A 62 24.10 3.12 22.51
N PRO A 63 25.08 3.27 23.42
CA PRO A 63 25.81 2.13 23.98
C PRO A 63 24.92 1.08 24.66
N ASN A 64 23.68 1.44 24.99
CA ASN A 64 22.74 0.60 25.73
C ASN A 64 21.81 -0.23 24.84
N ASP A 65 21.78 -0.01 23.51
CA ASP A 65 20.82 -0.67 22.64
C ASP A 65 21.18 -2.16 22.43
N ILE A 66 20.16 -3.02 22.46
CA ILE A 66 20.32 -4.45 22.19
C ILE A 66 20.62 -4.64 20.71
N ARG A 67 21.53 -5.55 20.36
CA ARG A 67 21.96 -5.81 18.99
C ARG A 67 21.52 -7.22 18.64
N ILE A 68 20.59 -7.35 17.68
CA ILE A 68 20.00 -8.63 17.30
C ILE A 68 20.26 -8.87 15.82
N PHE A 69 20.90 -9.99 15.49
CA PHE A 69 21.06 -10.43 14.11
C PHE A 69 20.04 -11.53 13.80
N ILE A 70 19.29 -11.40 12.72
CA ILE A 70 18.21 -12.33 12.36
C ILE A 70 18.46 -12.92 10.97
N GLY A 71 18.59 -14.24 10.90
CA GLY A 71 18.60 -15.01 9.66
C GLY A 71 17.24 -15.61 9.37
N VAL A 72 16.57 -15.12 8.32
CA VAL A 72 15.32 -15.72 7.81
C VAL A 72 15.69 -16.83 6.84
N LEU A 73 15.54 -18.08 7.27
CA LEU A 73 15.81 -19.23 6.42
C LEU A 73 14.69 -19.37 5.38
N THR A 74 15.08 -19.33 4.11
CA THR A 74 14.17 -19.42 2.96
C THR A 74 14.79 -20.29 1.87
N VAL A 75 14.17 -20.35 0.69
CA VAL A 75 14.70 -21.06 -0.48
C VAL A 75 14.79 -20.10 -1.68
N PRO A 76 15.72 -20.31 -2.62
CA PRO A 76 15.94 -19.46 -3.80
C PRO A 76 14.65 -19.08 -4.57
N GLY A 77 13.79 -20.05 -4.90
CA GLY A 77 12.54 -19.82 -5.63
C GLY A 77 11.45 -19.02 -4.89
N ARG A 78 11.63 -18.69 -3.60
CA ARG A 78 10.66 -17.92 -2.80
C ARG A 78 10.90 -16.39 -2.83
N HIS A 79 11.21 -15.84 -4.00
CA HIS A 79 11.44 -14.41 -4.22
C HIS A 79 10.30 -13.54 -3.66
N TRP A 80 9.05 -13.85 -4.03
CA TRP A 80 7.89 -13.06 -3.58
C TRP A 80 7.75 -13.05 -2.06
N ARG A 81 8.02 -14.19 -1.41
CA ARG A 81 7.94 -14.30 0.04
C ARG A 81 9.01 -13.46 0.74
N ARG A 82 10.25 -13.49 0.23
CA ARG A 82 11.32 -12.62 0.75
C ARG A 82 10.95 -11.15 0.60
N GLN A 83 10.46 -10.74 -0.57
CA GLN A 83 10.05 -9.36 -0.81
C GLN A 83 8.95 -8.90 0.15
N LEU A 84 7.95 -9.75 0.41
CA LEU A 84 6.88 -9.43 1.35
C LEU A 84 7.40 -9.30 2.79
N LEU A 85 8.30 -10.20 3.20
CA LEU A 85 8.94 -10.12 4.52
C LEU A 85 9.86 -8.90 4.66
N ARG A 86 10.58 -8.50 3.59
CA ARG A 86 11.37 -7.26 3.58
C ARG A 86 10.50 -6.05 3.89
N LEU A 87 9.39 -5.92 3.16
CA LEU A 87 8.43 -4.84 3.39
C LEU A 87 7.91 -4.88 4.83
N LEU A 88 7.49 -6.06 5.29
CA LEU A 88 6.93 -6.24 6.64
C LEU A 88 7.91 -5.93 7.77
N TYR A 89 9.18 -6.30 7.64
CA TYR A 89 10.19 -6.02 8.67
C TYR A 89 10.70 -4.57 8.57
N SER A 90 10.70 -3.96 7.37
CA SER A 90 11.09 -2.56 7.18
C SER A 90 10.10 -1.56 7.80
N THR A 91 8.85 -1.96 8.04
CA THR A 91 7.86 -1.11 8.72
C THR A 91 7.96 -1.13 10.24
N GLN A 92 8.84 -1.97 10.80
CA GLN A 92 8.99 -2.12 12.24
C GLN A 92 10.25 -1.41 12.73
N SER A 93 10.09 -0.44 13.63
CA SER A 93 11.20 0.30 14.24
C SER A 93 11.12 0.16 15.76
N PRO A 94 11.60 -0.95 16.34
CA PRO A 94 11.51 -1.18 17.78
C PRO A 94 12.41 -0.20 18.55
N ALA A 95 11.95 0.28 19.70
CA ALA A 95 12.73 1.08 20.62
C ALA A 95 13.71 0.22 21.44
N GLY A 96 14.93 0.70 21.64
CA GLY A 96 15.93 0.05 22.51
C GLY A 96 16.67 -1.14 21.88
N ALA A 97 16.52 -1.39 20.57
CA ALA A 97 17.28 -2.41 19.87
C ALA A 97 17.57 -2.04 18.40
N LYS A 98 18.74 -2.45 17.93
CA LYS A 98 19.09 -2.55 16.51
C LYS A 98 18.91 -3.99 16.06
N ILE A 99 18.06 -4.18 15.04
CA ILE A 99 17.78 -5.49 14.47
C ILE A 99 18.21 -5.51 13.01
N ASP A 100 19.16 -6.38 12.69
CA ASP A 100 19.63 -6.60 11.32
C ASP A 100 19.05 -7.92 10.79
N VAL A 101 18.25 -7.85 9.73
CA VAL A 101 17.58 -9.00 9.12
C VAL A 101 18.25 -9.37 7.81
N LYS A 102 18.61 -10.64 7.64
CA LYS A 102 19.19 -11.19 6.41
C LYS A 102 18.43 -12.44 5.97
N PHE A 103 18.24 -12.62 4.67
CA PHE A 103 17.64 -13.82 4.08
C PHE A 103 18.71 -14.85 3.78
N VAL A 104 18.48 -16.10 4.17
CA VAL A 104 19.53 -17.12 4.19
C VAL A 104 19.06 -18.37 3.44
N PHE A 105 19.87 -18.83 2.49
CA PHE A 105 19.65 -20.09 1.78
C PHE A 105 20.98 -20.72 1.34
N CYS A 106 20.97 -22.02 1.05
CA CYS A 106 22.16 -22.73 0.60
C CYS A 106 22.44 -22.47 -0.89
N ASN A 107 23.70 -22.64 -1.29
CA ASN A 107 24.13 -22.64 -2.68
C ASN A 107 23.51 -23.83 -3.44
N LEU A 108 23.04 -23.60 -4.66
CA LEU A 108 22.32 -24.58 -5.47
C LEU A 108 23.22 -25.39 -6.40
N ARG A 109 24.52 -25.50 -6.10
CA ARG A 109 25.50 -26.05 -7.05
C ARG A 109 25.48 -27.59 -7.20
N GLU A 110 24.78 -28.34 -6.35
CA GLU A 110 24.99 -29.81 -6.28
C GLU A 110 23.75 -30.70 -6.41
N ASP A 111 22.54 -30.16 -6.56
CA ASP A 111 21.37 -30.98 -6.94
C ASP A 111 21.16 -30.88 -8.46
N LYS A 112 20.85 -32.00 -9.12
CA LYS A 112 20.92 -32.22 -10.59
C LYS A 112 19.90 -31.44 -11.43
N THR A 113 19.43 -30.31 -10.94
CA THR A 113 18.63 -29.31 -11.66
C THR A 113 19.28 -27.95 -11.40
N SER A 114 20.02 -27.42 -12.37
CA SER A 114 20.45 -26.03 -12.32
C SER A 114 19.23 -25.16 -12.09
N LEU A 115 19.31 -24.23 -11.13
CA LEU A 115 18.28 -23.24 -10.93
C LEU A 115 18.00 -22.56 -12.29
N PRO A 116 16.73 -22.37 -12.69
CA PRO A 116 16.41 -21.66 -13.92
C PRO A 116 17.16 -20.32 -13.98
N GLU A 117 17.65 -19.95 -15.17
CA GLU A 117 18.42 -18.71 -15.36
C GLU A 117 17.64 -17.47 -14.90
N ASP A 118 16.31 -17.47 -15.02
CA ASP A 118 15.46 -16.38 -14.54
C ASP A 118 15.42 -16.30 -13.00
N GLU A 119 15.52 -17.42 -12.28
CA GLU A 119 15.61 -17.41 -10.82
C GLU A 119 16.97 -16.91 -10.33
N LYS A 120 18.06 -17.28 -11.02
CA LYS A 120 19.40 -16.75 -10.73
C LYS A 120 19.43 -15.24 -10.92
N LEU A 121 18.91 -14.76 -12.05
CA LEU A 121 18.83 -13.32 -12.34
C LEU A 121 18.02 -12.57 -11.27
N LYS A 122 16.90 -13.13 -10.81
CA LYS A 122 16.11 -12.52 -9.71
C LYS A 122 16.93 -12.40 -8.43
N ILE A 123 17.68 -13.43 -8.07
CA ILE A 123 18.54 -13.41 -6.88
C ILE A 123 19.68 -12.41 -7.02
N ASP A 124 20.34 -12.37 -8.17
CA ASP A 124 21.42 -11.41 -8.44
C ASP A 124 20.89 -9.97 -8.33
N LEU A 125 19.71 -9.69 -8.88
CA LEU A 125 19.04 -8.39 -8.75
C LEU A 125 18.66 -8.07 -7.29
N GLU A 126 18.17 -9.05 -6.51
CA GLU A 126 17.90 -8.87 -5.08
C GLU A 126 19.18 -8.52 -4.32
N MET A 127 20.28 -9.24 -4.57
CA MET A 127 21.58 -9.00 -3.94
C MET A 127 22.12 -7.61 -4.29
N MET A 128 22.08 -7.21 -5.56
CA MET A 128 22.52 -5.90 -6.02
C MET A 128 21.71 -4.75 -5.40
N ARG A 129 20.42 -4.98 -5.14
CA ARG A 129 19.53 -3.92 -4.65
C ARG A 129 19.53 -3.78 -3.14
N TYR A 130 19.52 -4.88 -2.39
CA TYR A 130 19.23 -4.87 -0.96
C TYR A 130 20.43 -5.25 -0.08
N ASP A 131 21.44 -5.92 -0.64
CA ASP A 131 22.60 -6.42 0.11
C ASP A 131 22.22 -7.20 1.39
N ASP A 132 21.12 -7.95 1.32
CA ASP A 132 20.48 -8.59 2.48
C ASP A 132 20.39 -10.12 2.39
N ILE A 133 21.10 -10.73 1.44
CA ILE A 133 21.08 -12.18 1.19
C ILE A 133 22.42 -12.80 1.62
N ILE A 134 22.35 -13.88 2.40
CA ILE A 134 23.46 -14.75 2.76
C ILE A 134 23.31 -16.08 2.04
N ILE A 135 24.25 -16.38 1.14
CA ILE A 135 24.34 -17.67 0.46
C ILE A 135 25.31 -18.55 1.21
N LEU A 136 24.82 -19.63 1.81
CA LEU A 136 25.61 -20.57 2.57
C LEU A 136 26.23 -21.64 1.68
N ASN A 137 27.44 -22.08 2.02
CA ASN A 137 28.07 -23.22 1.36
C ASN A 137 27.53 -24.56 1.92
N CYS A 138 26.27 -24.86 1.61
CA CYS A 138 25.60 -26.12 1.91
C CYS A 138 24.75 -26.55 0.70
N ALA A 139 24.20 -27.77 0.74
CA ALA A 139 23.18 -28.19 -0.21
C ALA A 139 21.79 -27.94 0.38
N GLU A 140 20.88 -27.41 -0.44
CA GLU A 140 19.49 -27.06 -0.08
C GLU A 140 18.63 -28.30 0.24
N SER A 141 19.13 -29.49 -0.10
CA SER A 141 18.43 -30.76 0.10
C SER A 141 18.24 -31.08 1.59
N ARG A 142 17.09 -31.69 1.92
CA ARG A 142 16.73 -32.14 3.28
C ARG A 142 17.62 -33.30 3.82
N LYS A 143 18.66 -33.72 3.07
CA LYS A 143 19.51 -34.89 3.36
C LYS A 143 20.91 -34.54 3.88
N THR A 144 21.32 -33.28 3.78
CA THR A 144 22.66 -32.76 4.17
C THR A 144 22.60 -31.93 5.44
N ALA A 145 23.77 -31.49 5.95
CA ALA A 145 23.90 -30.73 7.19
C ALA A 145 22.81 -29.62 7.30
N PRO A 146 22.12 -29.49 8.45
CA PRO A 146 20.99 -28.58 8.59
C PRO A 146 21.40 -27.15 8.24
N LYS A 147 20.58 -26.44 7.45
CA LYS A 147 20.80 -25.06 7.02
C LYS A 147 21.05 -24.11 8.21
N SER A 148 20.33 -24.28 9.33
CA SER A 148 20.53 -23.62 10.62
C SER A 148 21.94 -23.84 11.15
N TYR A 149 22.48 -25.06 11.09
CA TYR A 149 23.83 -25.32 11.55
C TYR A 149 24.86 -24.61 10.66
N ALA A 150 24.71 -24.70 9.33
CA ALA A 150 25.56 -23.99 8.38
C ALA A 150 25.47 -22.46 8.58
N TYR A 151 24.27 -21.94 8.84
CA TYR A 151 24.02 -20.55 9.17
C TYR A 151 24.82 -20.11 10.39
N PHE A 152 24.57 -20.70 11.58
CA PHE A 152 25.26 -20.30 12.80
C PHE A 152 26.78 -20.49 12.73
N THR A 153 27.26 -21.55 12.06
CA THR A 153 28.70 -21.80 11.91
C THR A 153 29.39 -20.78 10.99
N SER A 154 28.68 -20.20 10.03
CA SER A 154 29.26 -19.22 9.09
C SER A 154 29.41 -17.81 9.68
N LEU A 155 28.56 -17.44 10.65
CA LEU A 155 28.48 -16.07 11.16
C LEU A 155 29.76 -15.54 11.82
N PRO A 156 30.50 -16.30 12.62
CA PRO A 156 31.75 -15.81 13.20
C PRO A 156 32.75 -15.35 12.12
N ASP A 157 32.89 -16.08 11.02
CA ASP A 157 33.83 -15.67 9.96
C ASP A 157 33.33 -14.43 9.20
N MET A 158 31.99 -14.25 9.10
CA MET A 158 31.37 -13.16 8.35
C MET A 158 31.26 -11.85 9.13
N LEU A 159 31.11 -11.91 10.46
CA LEU A 159 30.74 -10.77 11.31
C LEU A 159 31.80 -10.42 12.36
N ASN A 160 32.87 -11.19 12.48
CA ASN A 160 33.91 -10.92 13.47
C ASN A 160 34.68 -9.63 13.12
N ARG A 161 34.76 -8.71 14.07
CA ARG A 161 35.47 -7.43 13.93
C ARG A 161 36.89 -7.61 14.44
N SER A 162 37.87 -7.09 13.71
CA SER A 162 39.28 -7.19 14.07
C SER A 162 39.68 -6.35 15.30
N ASP A 163 38.78 -5.51 15.84
CA ASP A 163 39.16 -4.38 16.70
C ASP A 163 38.14 -4.02 17.80
N GLY A 164 37.57 -5.00 18.52
CA GLY A 164 36.61 -4.70 19.59
C GLY A 164 36.57 -5.71 20.73
N SER A 165 36.44 -5.22 21.97
CA SER A 165 36.25 -6.02 23.18
C SER A 165 34.82 -6.53 23.38
N GLU A 166 33.87 -6.14 22.52
CA GLU A 166 32.46 -6.52 22.60
C GLU A 166 32.02 -7.38 21.41
N PRO A 167 31.08 -8.33 21.61
CA PRO A 167 30.54 -9.12 20.50
C PRO A 167 29.75 -8.22 19.53
N PRO A 168 29.76 -8.55 18.21
CA PRO A 168 29.06 -7.77 17.20
C PRO A 168 27.55 -7.71 17.46
N TYR A 169 26.98 -8.80 17.97
CA TYR A 169 25.57 -8.89 18.36
C TYR A 169 25.43 -9.51 19.76
N HIS A 170 24.35 -9.16 20.45
CA HIS A 170 23.98 -9.77 21.73
C HIS A 170 23.24 -11.10 21.51
N TYR A 171 22.32 -11.11 20.54
CA TYR A 171 21.49 -12.26 20.20
C TYR A 171 21.51 -12.53 18.69
N VAL A 172 21.46 -13.81 18.33
CA VAL A 172 21.34 -14.27 16.95
C VAL A 172 20.12 -15.16 16.83
N GLY A 173 19.20 -14.76 15.95
CA GLY A 173 17.93 -15.44 15.68
C GLY A 173 17.96 -16.21 14.38
N LYS A 174 17.37 -17.41 14.40
CA LYS A 174 16.94 -18.13 13.20
C LYS A 174 15.43 -18.03 13.11
N LEU A 175 14.91 -17.58 11.97
CA LEU A 175 13.47 -17.56 11.67
C LEU A 175 13.15 -18.42 10.46
N SER A 176 11.90 -18.89 10.36
CA SER A 176 11.36 -19.48 9.15
C SER A 176 10.66 -18.43 8.28
N ASP A 177 10.72 -18.56 6.95
CA ASP A 177 10.03 -17.66 6.03
C ASP A 177 8.50 -17.78 6.08
N ASP A 178 7.95 -18.80 6.72
CA ASP A 178 6.52 -18.95 7.01
C ASP A 178 6.10 -18.42 8.39
N SER A 179 6.96 -17.62 9.02
CA SER A 179 6.73 -17.03 10.34
C SER A 179 6.76 -15.51 10.30
N TYR A 180 5.89 -14.87 11.07
CA TYR A 180 5.82 -13.42 11.25
C TYR A 180 6.21 -13.08 12.68
N PHE A 181 7.32 -12.35 12.84
CA PHE A 181 7.78 -11.84 14.13
C PHE A 181 7.45 -10.35 14.27
N ARG A 182 6.95 -9.97 15.44
CA ARG A 182 6.76 -8.59 15.86
C ARG A 182 7.97 -8.16 16.69
N PHE A 183 8.71 -7.18 16.19
CA PHE A 183 10.00 -6.78 16.74
C PHE A 183 9.90 -6.10 18.10
N GLN A 184 8.92 -5.22 18.32
CA GLN A 184 8.80 -4.57 19.64
C GLN A 184 8.52 -5.59 20.76
N PRO A 185 7.51 -6.49 20.68
CA PRO A 185 7.31 -7.53 21.69
C PRO A 185 8.50 -8.48 21.85
N LEU A 186 9.21 -8.79 20.76
CA LEU A 186 10.43 -9.59 20.82
C LEU A 186 11.52 -8.88 21.64
N VAL A 187 11.74 -7.60 21.40
CA VAL A 187 12.74 -6.78 22.09
C VAL A 187 12.38 -6.64 23.56
N ASP A 188 11.12 -6.36 23.89
CA ASP A 188 10.65 -6.25 25.28
C ASP A 188 10.87 -7.55 26.05
N SER A 189 10.66 -8.69 25.39
CA SER A 189 10.90 -10.02 25.97
C SER A 189 12.40 -10.32 26.16
N LEU A 190 13.24 -9.94 25.20
CA LEU A 190 14.70 -10.18 25.23
C LEU A 190 15.46 -9.19 26.13
N ALA A 191 14.91 -8.01 26.41
CA ALA A 191 15.60 -6.95 27.13
C ALA A 191 16.06 -7.35 28.53
N ASN A 192 15.30 -8.24 29.19
CA ASN A 192 15.60 -8.73 30.53
C ASN A 192 16.31 -10.09 30.54
N GLN A 193 16.80 -10.57 29.39
CA GLN A 193 17.42 -11.89 29.27
C GLN A 193 18.95 -11.80 29.39
N PRO A 194 19.62 -12.87 29.85
CA PRO A 194 21.08 -12.91 29.87
C PRO A 194 21.65 -12.88 28.45
N ARG A 195 22.78 -12.20 28.28
CA ARG A 195 23.50 -12.07 27.00
C ARG A 195 24.52 -13.21 26.76
N GLN A 196 24.56 -14.18 27.67
CA GLN A 196 25.47 -15.32 27.63
C GLN A 196 24.70 -16.62 27.85
N ASP A 197 25.13 -17.68 27.17
CA ASP A 197 24.57 -19.04 27.25
C ASP A 197 23.02 -19.11 27.15
N LEU A 198 22.41 -18.20 26.37
CA LEU A 198 20.96 -18.06 26.18
C LEU A 198 20.44 -19.01 25.11
N TYR A 199 19.32 -19.68 25.39
CA TYR A 199 18.49 -20.32 24.37
C TYR A 199 17.02 -19.91 24.56
N TYR A 200 16.50 -19.12 23.62
CA TYR A 200 15.18 -18.48 23.70
C TYR A 200 14.27 -18.91 22.54
N GLY A 201 13.01 -19.23 22.82
CA GLY A 201 12.01 -19.62 21.82
C GLY A 201 10.79 -20.28 22.45
N SER A 202 9.93 -20.91 21.64
CA SER A 202 8.81 -21.72 22.17
C SER A 202 9.19 -23.19 22.22
N VAL A 203 9.08 -23.82 23.38
CA VAL A 203 9.43 -25.24 23.57
C VAL A 203 8.47 -26.19 22.84
N ILE A 204 9.04 -27.24 22.23
CA ILE A 204 8.39 -28.40 21.63
C ILE A 204 8.84 -29.67 22.39
N PRO A 205 7.94 -30.63 22.71
CA PRO A 205 6.51 -30.70 22.38
C PRO A 205 5.64 -29.63 23.06
N CYS A 206 4.52 -29.23 22.43
CA CYS A 206 3.69 -28.11 22.89
C CYS A 206 2.92 -28.34 24.19
N GLU A 207 2.89 -29.55 24.73
CA GLU A 207 2.36 -29.83 26.07
C GLU A 207 3.40 -29.55 27.15
N GLU A 208 4.69 -29.49 26.77
CA GLU A 208 5.79 -29.33 27.69
C GLU A 208 5.94 -27.88 28.14
N MET A 209 6.02 -27.67 29.46
CA MET A 209 6.20 -26.36 30.09
C MET A 209 7.58 -26.23 30.71
N GLU A 210 8.26 -27.35 31.02
CA GLU A 210 9.56 -27.34 31.69
C GLU A 210 10.70 -27.07 30.70
N PRO A 211 11.50 -26.01 30.90
CA PRO A 211 12.78 -25.86 30.21
C PRO A 211 13.72 -26.99 30.67
N HIS A 212 14.48 -27.59 29.73
CA HIS A 212 15.46 -28.67 29.95
C HIS A 212 14.96 -30.12 30.07
N LYS A 213 13.69 -30.42 29.81
CA LYS A 213 13.29 -31.83 29.74
C LYS A 213 13.97 -32.51 28.53
N LYS A 214 14.57 -33.68 28.77
CA LYS A 214 15.26 -34.48 27.75
C LYS A 214 14.43 -34.63 26.48
N ASN A 215 15.05 -34.39 25.32
CA ASN A 215 14.42 -34.33 23.97
C ASN A 215 13.56 -33.09 23.65
N SER A 216 13.51 -32.07 24.51
CA SER A 216 12.84 -30.81 24.21
C SER A 216 13.73 -29.89 23.37
N PHE A 217 13.13 -29.05 22.53
CA PHE A 217 13.85 -28.10 21.67
C PHE A 217 12.95 -26.90 21.33
N MET A 218 13.52 -25.81 20.82
CA MET A 218 12.73 -24.64 20.40
C MET A 218 12.07 -24.88 19.04
N SER A 219 10.86 -24.36 18.89
CA SER A 219 10.03 -24.49 17.69
C SER A 219 10.70 -23.95 16.44
N GLY A 220 10.47 -24.62 15.31
CA GLY A 220 10.96 -24.20 13.99
C GLY A 220 10.40 -22.88 13.47
N ALA A 221 9.37 -22.37 14.14
CA ALA A 221 8.92 -20.98 14.15
C ALA A 221 10.08 -19.97 14.09
N GLY A 222 11.01 -20.15 15.02
CA GLY A 222 12.19 -19.34 15.20
C GLY A 222 12.66 -19.35 16.64
N TYR A 223 13.96 -19.22 16.82
CA TYR A 223 14.63 -19.24 18.13
C TYR A 223 15.87 -18.36 18.09
N PHE A 224 16.31 -17.93 19.27
CA PHE A 224 17.43 -17.01 19.47
C PHE A 224 18.43 -17.63 20.42
N ILE A 225 19.72 -17.47 20.10
CA ILE A 225 20.84 -17.85 20.95
C ILE A 225 21.77 -16.65 21.18
N SER A 226 22.50 -16.65 22.29
CA SER A 226 23.51 -15.63 22.54
C SER A 226 24.76 -15.83 21.66
N TRP A 227 25.51 -14.75 21.43
CA TRP A 227 26.67 -14.77 20.54
C TRP A 227 27.77 -15.75 20.96
N ASP A 228 28.00 -15.94 22.26
CA ASP A 228 28.98 -16.91 22.79
C ASP A 228 28.63 -18.35 22.40
N ILE A 229 27.34 -18.68 22.26
CA ILE A 229 26.92 -19.98 21.74
C ILE A 229 27.24 -20.09 20.24
N VAL A 230 27.05 -19.02 19.47
CA VAL A 230 27.38 -19.00 18.03
C VAL A 230 28.87 -19.25 17.81
N GLU A 231 29.74 -18.59 18.57
CA GLU A 231 31.18 -18.81 18.55
C GLU A 231 31.56 -20.25 18.95
N TRP A 232 30.90 -20.77 19.99
CA TRP A 232 31.12 -22.15 20.43
C TRP A 232 30.68 -23.18 19.38
N ILE A 233 29.56 -22.96 18.67
CA ILE A 233 29.11 -23.86 17.60
C ILE A 233 30.18 -24.01 16.52
N LYS A 234 30.87 -22.90 16.17
CA LYS A 234 31.97 -22.90 15.21
C LYS A 234 33.23 -23.59 15.71
N SER A 235 33.64 -23.34 16.96
CA SER A 235 34.92 -23.84 17.49
C SER A 235 34.85 -25.29 17.99
N SER A 236 33.66 -25.77 18.35
CA SER A 236 33.45 -27.08 18.95
C SER A 236 33.55 -28.24 17.95
N ASP A 237 34.11 -29.37 18.41
CA ASP A 237 34.10 -30.63 17.66
C ASP A 237 32.85 -31.48 17.89
N ILE A 238 32.02 -31.12 18.89
CA ILE A 238 30.76 -31.81 19.20
C ILE A 238 29.79 -31.77 17.99
N PRO A 239 29.50 -30.60 17.38
CA PRO A 239 28.61 -30.56 16.22
C PRO A 239 29.12 -31.35 15.01
N LYS A 240 30.44 -31.47 14.83
CA LYS A 240 31.05 -32.25 13.73
C LYS A 240 30.84 -33.76 13.91
N LYS A 241 30.70 -34.22 15.16
CA LYS A 241 30.54 -35.64 15.52
C LYS A 241 29.07 -36.06 15.66
N LEU A 242 28.14 -35.10 15.71
CA LEU A 242 26.72 -35.39 15.83
C LEU A 242 26.13 -35.85 14.48
N PRO A 243 25.49 -37.02 14.39
CA PRO A 243 24.69 -37.36 13.23
C PRO A 243 23.47 -36.44 13.19
N MET A 244 23.55 -35.39 12.37
CA MET A 244 22.48 -34.41 12.14
C MET A 244 21.32 -35.02 11.33
N ARG A 245 20.67 -36.07 11.85
CA ARG A 245 19.50 -36.73 11.26
C ARG A 245 18.21 -36.30 11.98
N GLY A 246 17.24 -35.82 11.21
CA GLY A 246 15.89 -35.45 11.69
C GLY A 246 15.55 -33.98 11.44
N ALA A 247 14.51 -33.48 12.11
CA ALA A 247 14.14 -32.07 12.05
C ALA A 247 15.29 -31.19 12.58
N GLU A 248 15.61 -30.14 11.83
CA GLU A 248 16.71 -29.21 12.07
C GLU A 248 16.73 -28.63 13.49
N ASP A 249 15.57 -28.18 13.99
CA ASP A 249 15.50 -27.54 15.31
C ASP A 249 15.71 -28.56 16.46
N LYS A 250 15.32 -29.82 16.22
CA LYS A 250 15.61 -30.92 17.16
C LYS A 250 17.11 -31.25 17.19
N ALA A 251 17.82 -31.07 16.07
CA ALA A 251 19.27 -31.24 16.03
C ALA A 251 19.97 -30.13 16.83
N MET A 252 19.49 -28.88 16.73
CA MET A 252 19.99 -27.77 17.54
C MET A 252 19.79 -28.01 19.05
N GLY A 253 18.60 -28.45 19.47
CA GLY A 253 18.34 -28.78 20.87
C GLY A 253 19.31 -29.84 21.43
N ARG A 254 19.55 -30.92 20.69
CA ARG A 254 20.52 -31.96 21.08
C ARG A 254 21.95 -31.44 21.11
N LEU A 255 22.33 -30.58 20.17
CA LEU A 255 23.66 -29.98 20.12
C LEU A 255 23.96 -29.21 21.41
N LEU A 256 23.01 -28.40 21.87
CA LEU A 256 23.17 -27.63 23.12
C LEU A 256 23.18 -28.55 24.35
N GLU A 257 22.34 -29.59 24.38
CA GLU A 257 22.31 -30.60 25.44
C GLU A 257 23.66 -31.33 25.58
N ASP A 258 24.20 -31.87 24.48
CA ASP A 258 25.48 -32.58 24.47
C ASP A 258 26.67 -31.66 24.72
N GLY A 259 26.56 -30.41 24.26
CA GLY A 259 27.53 -29.35 24.50
C GLY A 259 27.54 -28.77 25.91
N ARG A 260 26.53 -29.11 26.73
CA ARG A 260 26.25 -28.47 28.03
C ARG A 260 26.19 -26.94 27.93
N ARG A 261 25.56 -26.45 26.86
CA ARG A 261 25.29 -25.04 26.56
C ARG A 261 23.80 -24.74 26.63
N GLY A 262 23.44 -23.46 26.58
CA GLY A 262 22.05 -23.02 26.66
C GLY A 262 21.47 -23.19 28.08
N LYS A 263 22.26 -22.98 29.13
CA LYS A 263 21.79 -23.08 30.53
C LYS A 263 20.70 -22.06 30.84
N ASN A 264 20.70 -20.94 30.14
CA ASN A 264 19.69 -19.90 30.24
C ASN A 264 18.57 -20.18 29.22
N TRP A 265 17.73 -21.18 29.52
CA TRP A 265 16.66 -21.63 28.63
C TRP A 265 15.35 -20.90 28.92
N TYR A 266 14.92 -20.04 28.01
CA TYR A 266 13.72 -19.22 28.19
C TYR A 266 12.61 -19.61 27.22
N ASN A 267 11.47 -19.98 27.80
CA ASN A 267 10.31 -20.46 27.07
C ASN A 267 9.30 -19.33 26.83
N ALA A 268 9.23 -18.83 25.60
CA ALA A 268 8.27 -17.82 25.14
C ALA A 268 6.91 -18.43 24.74
N LYS A 269 6.54 -19.55 25.37
CA LYS A 269 5.31 -20.27 25.07
C LYS A 269 4.09 -19.41 25.40
N GLY A 270 3.15 -19.38 24.47
CA GLY A 270 1.98 -18.52 24.53
C GLY A 270 2.14 -17.19 23.79
N ALA A 271 3.37 -16.71 23.59
CA ALA A 271 3.67 -15.55 22.76
C ALA A 271 4.20 -15.93 21.37
N ILE A 272 4.75 -17.14 21.20
CA ILE A 272 5.15 -17.71 19.91
C ILE A 272 4.34 -18.99 19.64
N TYR A 273 3.57 -19.05 18.56
CA TYR A 273 2.67 -20.16 18.29
C TYR A 273 2.24 -20.29 16.82
N ASN A 274 1.55 -21.38 16.48
CA ASN A 274 1.06 -21.63 15.11
C ASN A 274 -0.27 -20.93 14.84
N TYR A 275 -0.45 -20.46 13.61
CA TYR A 275 -1.70 -19.89 13.14
C TYR A 275 -2.87 -20.91 13.18
N PRO A 276 -4.09 -20.51 13.61
CA PRO A 276 -5.21 -21.45 13.79
C PRO A 276 -5.74 -22.00 12.44
N GLY A 277 -6.15 -23.27 12.44
CA GLY A 277 -6.79 -23.90 11.28
C GLY A 277 -5.85 -24.48 10.21
N THR A 278 -4.54 -24.49 10.44
CA THR A 278 -3.52 -24.96 9.47
C THR A 278 -3.05 -26.40 9.69
N GLU A 279 -3.94 -27.26 10.20
CA GLU A 279 -3.77 -28.64 10.76
C GLU A 279 -4.00 -28.67 12.28
N PRO A 280 -4.49 -29.79 12.86
CA PRO A 280 -4.71 -29.94 14.29
C PRO A 280 -3.38 -30.10 15.02
N THR A 281 -2.59 -29.02 15.07
CA THR A 281 -1.39 -28.97 15.90
C THR A 281 -1.80 -28.46 17.28
N LYS A 282 -1.41 -29.17 18.35
CA LYS A 282 -1.58 -28.74 19.76
C LYS A 282 -0.90 -27.39 20.08
N CYS A 283 -0.17 -26.85 19.11
CA CYS A 283 0.62 -25.61 19.18
C CYS A 283 -0.11 -24.42 18.53
N ALA A 284 -1.29 -24.63 17.94
CA ALA A 284 -2.06 -23.57 17.31
C ALA A 284 -2.91 -22.83 18.35
N ARG A 285 -2.99 -21.50 18.21
CA ARG A 285 -3.78 -20.63 19.08
C ARG A 285 -4.37 -19.48 18.29
N GLU A 286 -5.42 -18.87 18.82
CA GLU A 286 -5.97 -17.63 18.28
C GLU A 286 -4.97 -16.47 18.43
N LEU A 287 -5.12 -15.44 17.59
CA LEU A 287 -4.28 -14.25 17.64
C LEU A 287 -4.59 -13.45 18.93
N VAL A 288 -3.57 -13.09 19.70
CA VAL A 288 -3.71 -12.31 20.95
C VAL A 288 -2.76 -11.11 20.99
N PRO A 289 -3.09 -9.98 21.63
CA PRO A 289 -2.29 -8.75 21.54
C PRO A 289 -0.81 -8.88 21.92
N ASP A 290 -0.47 -9.74 22.88
CA ASP A 290 0.90 -9.94 23.39
C ASP A 290 1.75 -10.92 22.55
N THR A 291 1.29 -11.24 21.33
CA THR A 291 1.98 -12.17 20.44
C THR A 291 3.33 -11.62 19.98
N ILE A 292 4.39 -12.39 20.17
CA ILE A 292 5.73 -12.15 19.64
C ILE A 292 5.83 -12.69 18.21
N ALA A 293 5.33 -13.90 17.96
CA ALA A 293 5.38 -14.47 16.62
C ALA A 293 4.26 -15.47 16.30
N VAL A 294 3.87 -15.47 15.04
CA VAL A 294 2.90 -16.42 14.49
C VAL A 294 3.51 -17.19 13.33
N CYS A 295 3.33 -18.50 13.35
CA CYS A 295 3.99 -19.42 12.42
C CYS A 295 2.97 -20.20 11.58
N ASN A 296 3.47 -20.96 10.60
CA ASN A 296 2.66 -21.69 9.62
C ASN A 296 1.81 -20.77 8.72
N LEU A 297 2.30 -19.55 8.46
CA LEU A 297 1.70 -18.55 7.58
C LEU A 297 2.07 -18.81 6.11
N LYS A 298 1.89 -20.06 5.67
CA LYS A 298 2.29 -20.53 4.33
C LYS A 298 1.47 -19.90 3.19
N LEU A 299 0.24 -19.50 3.48
CA LEU A 299 -0.64 -18.80 2.54
C LEU A 299 -0.61 -17.30 2.83
N ASP A 300 -0.49 -16.48 1.79
CA ASP A 300 -0.43 -15.01 1.92
C ASP A 300 -1.66 -14.47 2.67
N LYS A 301 -2.85 -15.06 2.48
CA LYS A 301 -4.07 -14.69 3.22
C LYS A 301 -3.93 -14.82 4.75
N HIS A 302 -3.17 -15.80 5.24
CA HIS A 302 -2.96 -15.97 6.68
C HIS A 302 -1.99 -14.91 7.21
N LEU A 303 -0.93 -14.60 6.44
CA LEU A 303 -0.01 -13.52 6.78
C LEU A 303 -0.74 -12.17 6.81
N ILE A 304 -1.58 -11.89 5.80
CA ILE A 304 -2.39 -10.67 5.74
C ILE A 304 -3.36 -10.60 6.92
N HIS A 305 -4.03 -11.69 7.27
CA HIS A 305 -4.92 -11.71 8.44
C HIS A 305 -4.16 -11.45 9.75
N ALA A 306 -3.01 -12.09 9.95
CA ALA A 306 -2.17 -11.83 11.11
C ALA A 306 -1.70 -10.36 11.15
N MET A 307 -1.25 -9.81 10.01
CA MET A 307 -0.87 -8.40 9.90
C MET A 307 -2.03 -7.46 10.23
N ALA A 308 -3.22 -7.73 9.70
CA ALA A 308 -4.42 -6.91 9.92
C ALA A 308 -4.88 -6.92 11.37
N TYR A 309 -4.65 -8.01 12.10
CA TYR A 309 -4.95 -8.10 13.52
C TYR A 309 -3.96 -7.30 14.38
N PHE A 310 -2.65 -7.37 14.08
CA PHE A 310 -1.60 -6.78 14.93
C PHE A 310 -1.24 -5.34 14.61
N ASN A 311 -1.38 -4.95 13.36
CA ASN A 311 -1.21 -3.58 12.92
C ASN A 311 -2.61 -3.08 12.64
N ASP A 312 -3.05 -2.00 13.30
CA ASP A 312 -4.27 -1.26 12.92
C ASP A 312 -4.13 -0.80 11.46
N LEU A 313 -4.47 -1.72 10.53
CA LEU A 313 -4.18 -1.63 9.11
C LEU A 313 -5.01 -0.54 8.42
N HIS A 314 -5.88 0.13 9.20
CA HIS A 314 -6.49 1.41 8.86
C HIS A 314 -5.47 2.44 8.34
N SER A 315 -4.22 2.38 8.78
CA SER A 315 -3.17 3.32 8.38
C SER A 315 -2.60 3.09 6.97
N ILE A 316 -2.50 1.83 6.53
CA ILE A 316 -1.86 1.45 5.25
C ILE A 316 -2.89 1.38 4.11
N LEU A 317 -4.14 1.00 4.44
CA LEU A 317 -5.26 1.06 3.50
C LEU A 317 -5.62 2.48 3.06
N GLU A 318 -5.17 3.53 3.78
CA GLU A 318 -5.32 4.93 3.35
C GLU A 318 -4.31 5.37 2.27
N ILE A 319 -3.13 4.73 2.18
CA ILE A 319 -2.05 5.16 1.25
C ILE A 319 -2.27 4.60 -0.16
N VAL A 320 -2.89 3.42 -0.27
CA VAL A 320 -3.47 2.95 -1.54
C VAL A 320 -4.88 3.54 -1.66
N SER A 321 -4.97 4.85 -1.87
CA SER A 321 -6.24 5.51 -2.18
C SER A 321 -6.66 5.21 -3.62
N VAL A 322 -6.92 3.94 -3.93
CA VAL A 322 -8.08 3.58 -4.73
C VAL A 322 -9.18 3.40 -3.70
N SER A 323 -10.07 4.39 -3.60
CA SER A 323 -11.20 4.46 -2.66
C SER A 323 -11.69 3.08 -2.16
N PRO A 324 -11.40 2.66 -0.92
CA PRO A 324 -11.98 1.45 -0.36
C PRO A 324 -13.35 1.81 0.21
N ASN A 325 -14.32 2.05 -0.68
CA ASN A 325 -15.70 1.74 -0.35
C ASN A 325 -15.98 0.35 -0.91
N MET A 326 -15.41 -0.69 -0.28
CA MET A 326 -15.85 -2.06 -0.53
C MET A 326 -17.15 -2.31 0.25
N ALA A 327 -18.22 -1.63 -0.17
CA ALA A 327 -19.54 -2.24 -0.04
C ALA A 327 -19.58 -3.37 -1.08
N ASN A 328 -20.11 -4.54 -0.73
CA ASN A 328 -20.32 -5.64 -1.69
C ASN A 328 -21.34 -5.32 -2.81
N GLY A 329 -21.79 -4.07 -2.92
CA GLY A 329 -22.80 -3.60 -3.86
C GLY A 329 -22.32 -2.55 -4.85
N PRO A 330 -23.22 -2.12 -5.76
CA PRO A 330 -22.88 -1.19 -6.82
C PRO A 330 -22.52 0.19 -6.26
N ALA A 331 -21.58 0.86 -6.92
CA ALA A 331 -21.25 2.24 -6.59
C ALA A 331 -22.43 3.19 -6.88
N PRO A 332 -22.54 4.34 -6.19
CA PRO A 332 -23.48 5.41 -6.53
C PRO A 332 -23.36 5.88 -7.98
N PHE A 333 -24.46 6.40 -8.56
CA PHE A 333 -24.47 6.88 -9.95
C PHE A 333 -23.36 7.89 -10.24
N SER A 334 -23.09 8.81 -9.30
CA SER A 334 -22.04 9.83 -9.40
C SER A 334 -20.62 9.26 -9.49
N ASP A 335 -20.43 7.99 -9.11
CA ASP A 335 -19.13 7.32 -9.12
C ASP A 335 -18.90 6.51 -10.43
N ILE A 336 -19.91 6.37 -11.29
CA ILE A 336 -19.76 5.75 -12.61
C ILE A 336 -18.79 6.60 -13.46
N GLY A 337 -17.69 6.01 -13.93
CA GLY A 337 -16.65 6.68 -14.72
C GLY A 337 -15.72 7.61 -13.91
N LYS A 338 -15.88 7.68 -12.58
CA LYS A 338 -15.12 8.61 -11.71
C LYS A 338 -13.62 8.34 -11.71
N GLN A 339 -13.19 7.08 -11.83
CA GLN A 339 -11.76 6.75 -11.82
C GLN A 339 -11.01 7.42 -12.99
N ALA A 340 -11.56 7.33 -14.21
CA ALA A 340 -11.02 8.00 -15.38
C ALA A 340 -11.05 9.53 -15.20
N LYS A 341 -12.18 10.07 -14.74
CA LYS A 341 -12.33 11.51 -14.46
C LYS A 341 -11.31 12.02 -13.45
N ASP A 342 -11.08 11.29 -12.36
CA ASP A 342 -10.13 11.66 -11.32
C ASP A 342 -8.70 11.68 -11.84
N LEU A 343 -8.28 10.71 -12.66
CA LEU A 343 -6.95 10.75 -13.30
C LEU A 343 -6.80 12.00 -14.18
N LEU A 344 -7.84 12.33 -14.96
CA LEU A 344 -7.81 13.43 -15.91
C LEU A 344 -8.00 14.82 -15.28
N THR A 345 -8.52 14.95 -14.06
CA THR A 345 -8.90 16.28 -13.55
C THR A 345 -8.51 16.55 -12.11
N LYS A 346 -8.37 15.51 -11.27
CA LYS A 346 -8.11 15.68 -9.85
C LYS A 346 -6.68 16.17 -9.62
N ASP A 347 -6.55 17.08 -8.65
CA ASP A 347 -5.30 17.69 -8.16
C ASP A 347 -4.62 18.69 -9.10
N TYR A 348 -5.02 18.77 -10.38
CA TYR A 348 -4.55 19.85 -11.25
C TYR A 348 -4.98 21.20 -10.68
N ASN A 349 -4.00 22.03 -10.34
CA ASN A 349 -4.23 23.36 -9.80
C ASN A 349 -3.22 24.32 -10.43
N PHE A 350 -3.71 25.35 -11.12
CA PHE A 350 -2.88 26.30 -11.87
C PHE A 350 -2.75 27.66 -11.16
N ASP A 351 -3.00 27.66 -9.85
CA ASP A 351 -2.93 28.81 -8.95
C ASP A 351 -1.96 28.47 -7.78
N HIS A 352 -1.74 29.40 -6.84
CA HIS A 352 -0.98 29.10 -5.62
C HIS A 352 -1.91 28.66 -4.50
N LYS A 353 -1.81 27.41 -4.07
CA LYS A 353 -2.66 26.81 -3.04
C LYS A 353 -1.84 26.35 -1.85
N PHE A 354 -2.34 26.64 -0.65
CA PHE A 354 -1.82 26.09 0.60
C PHE A 354 -2.98 25.41 1.34
N THR A 355 -2.74 24.20 1.85
CA THR A 355 -3.68 23.48 2.69
C THR A 355 -2.94 22.98 3.91
N PHE A 356 -3.44 23.30 5.10
CA PHE A 356 -2.95 22.83 6.37
C PHE A 356 -4.03 21.97 7.04
N LEU A 357 -3.74 20.70 7.26
CA LEU A 357 -4.65 19.73 7.85
C LEU A 357 -4.11 19.28 9.20
N VAL A 358 -4.79 19.60 10.29
CA VAL A 358 -4.49 19.09 11.63
C VAL A 358 -5.44 17.91 11.91
N PRO A 359 -4.96 16.66 11.85
CA PRO A 359 -5.74 15.53 12.31
C PRO A 359 -5.80 15.55 13.85
N SER A 360 -6.96 15.25 14.45
CA SER A 360 -7.05 15.02 15.89
C SER A 360 -7.54 13.60 16.19
N PRO A 361 -6.90 12.89 17.13
CA PRO A 361 -7.41 11.64 17.66
C PRO A 361 -8.68 11.82 18.50
N THR A 362 -9.00 13.03 18.96
CA THR A 362 -10.20 13.33 19.76
C THR A 362 -11.47 13.57 18.93
N GLY A 363 -11.41 13.35 17.61
CA GLY A 363 -12.55 13.52 16.69
C GLY A 363 -12.72 14.92 16.09
N LEU A 364 -11.91 15.91 16.51
CA LEU A 364 -11.94 17.27 15.95
C LEU A 364 -10.81 17.51 14.92
N GLY A 365 -11.09 17.36 13.63
CA GLY A 365 -10.17 17.73 12.56
C GLY A 365 -10.27 19.21 12.20
N LEU A 366 -9.15 19.85 11.86
CA LEU A 366 -9.11 21.20 11.32
C LEU A 366 -8.39 21.22 9.98
N THR A 367 -9.00 21.85 8.96
CA THR A 367 -8.40 22.06 7.64
C THR A 367 -8.47 23.54 7.32
N ALA A 368 -7.33 24.19 7.13
CA ALA A 368 -7.26 25.55 6.59
C ALA A 368 -6.76 25.48 5.14
N THR A 369 -7.47 26.12 4.22
CA THR A 369 -7.08 26.22 2.81
C THR A 369 -6.96 27.68 2.42
N GLY A 370 -5.92 28.05 1.69
CA GLY A 370 -5.75 29.35 1.06
C GLY A 370 -5.39 29.16 -0.40
N VAL A 371 -6.02 29.91 -1.28
CA VAL A 371 -5.74 29.94 -2.71
C VAL A 371 -5.54 31.40 -3.13
N LYS A 372 -4.37 31.70 -3.66
CA LYS A 372 -4.12 32.97 -4.36
C LYS A 372 -4.38 32.76 -5.84
N LYS A 373 -5.40 33.44 -6.34
CA LYS A 373 -5.77 33.49 -7.75
C LYS A 373 -5.56 34.92 -8.25
N ASP A 374 -4.55 35.10 -9.11
CA ASP A 374 -4.12 36.42 -9.56
C ASP A 374 -3.80 37.37 -8.38
N GLN A 375 -4.59 38.43 -8.22
CA GLN A 375 -4.49 39.41 -7.12
C GLN A 375 -5.44 39.13 -5.95
N ILE A 376 -6.26 38.08 -6.03
CA ILE A 376 -7.29 37.76 -5.04
C ILE A 376 -6.81 36.59 -4.19
N PHE A 377 -6.97 36.73 -2.87
CA PHE A 377 -6.75 35.64 -1.92
C PHE A 377 -8.11 35.13 -1.42
N ILE A 378 -8.35 33.84 -1.58
CA ILE A 378 -9.55 33.16 -1.11
C ILE A 378 -9.11 32.12 -0.10
N GLY A 379 -9.68 32.18 1.09
CA GLY A 379 -9.36 31.23 2.16
C GLY A 379 -10.61 30.59 2.71
N ASP A 380 -10.45 29.40 3.26
CA ASP A 380 -11.47 28.75 4.07
C ASP A 380 -10.86 27.94 5.22
N ILE A 381 -11.60 27.87 6.32
CA ILE A 381 -11.31 27.03 7.46
C ILE A 381 -12.48 26.07 7.63
N CYS A 382 -12.19 24.77 7.59
CA CYS A 382 -13.15 23.69 7.82
C CYS A 382 -12.79 22.97 9.12
N THR A 383 -13.73 22.92 10.05
CA THR A 383 -13.65 22.11 11.26
C THR A 383 -14.58 20.92 11.14
N GLN A 384 -14.06 19.72 11.34
CA GLN A 384 -14.84 18.49 11.34
C GLN A 384 -14.88 17.92 12.76
N TYR A 385 -16.06 17.73 13.31
CA TYR A 385 -16.27 17.07 14.60
C TYR A 385 -16.97 15.73 14.39
N LYS A 386 -16.32 14.64 14.78
CA LYS A 386 -16.86 13.28 14.69
C LYS A 386 -17.13 12.74 16.09
N ASN A 387 -18.37 12.36 16.35
CA ASN A 387 -18.78 11.72 17.59
C ASN A 387 -19.73 10.56 17.28
N GLY A 388 -19.30 9.32 17.56
CA GLY A 388 -20.02 8.11 17.20
C GLY A 388 -20.39 8.07 15.71
N ASN A 389 -21.68 7.93 15.43
CA ASN A 389 -22.23 7.84 14.07
C ASN A 389 -22.49 9.21 13.42
N THR A 390 -22.25 10.31 14.13
CA THR A 390 -22.50 11.68 13.65
C THR A 390 -21.19 12.39 13.32
N THR A 391 -21.19 13.11 12.21
CA THR A 391 -20.09 13.98 11.77
C THR A 391 -20.66 15.36 11.47
N VAL A 392 -20.07 16.40 12.05
CA VAL A 392 -20.45 17.79 11.84
C VAL A 392 -19.28 18.50 11.18
N ASP A 393 -19.47 18.94 9.94
CA ASP A 393 -18.52 19.78 9.22
C ASP A 393 -19.02 21.23 9.26
N VAL A 394 -18.15 22.15 9.69
CA VAL A 394 -18.40 23.60 9.64
C VAL A 394 -17.28 24.23 8.85
N LYS A 395 -17.63 24.90 7.76
CA LYS A 395 -16.69 25.59 6.87
C LYS A 395 -16.99 27.08 6.88
N VAL A 396 -15.98 27.90 7.14
CA VAL A 396 -16.05 29.37 7.09
C VAL A 396 -15.10 29.85 6.02
N ASP A 397 -15.58 30.66 5.07
CA ASP A 397 -14.75 31.26 4.03
C ASP A 397 -14.47 32.76 4.23
N THR A 398 -13.55 33.31 3.43
CA THR A 398 -13.17 34.73 3.47
C THR A 398 -14.30 35.69 3.04
N TYR A 399 -15.39 35.19 2.48
CA TYR A 399 -16.57 35.98 2.11
C TYR A 399 -17.63 35.98 3.22
N SER A 400 -17.27 35.56 4.43
CA SER A 400 -18.18 35.46 5.58
C SER A 400 -19.34 34.48 5.35
N LYS A 401 -19.17 33.51 4.45
CA LYS A 401 -20.13 32.43 4.28
C LYS A 401 -19.78 31.28 5.22
N VAL A 402 -20.77 30.82 5.98
CA VAL A 402 -20.65 29.67 6.90
C VAL A 402 -21.47 28.51 6.35
N SER A 403 -20.80 27.49 5.85
CA SER A 403 -21.41 26.24 5.38
C SER A 403 -21.36 25.20 6.49
N THR A 404 -22.52 24.71 6.92
CA THR A 404 -22.63 23.65 7.93
C THR A 404 -23.20 22.40 7.29
N LYS A 405 -22.61 21.24 7.57
CA LYS A 405 -23.11 19.94 7.15
C LYS A 405 -23.09 18.96 8.32
N VAL A 406 -24.26 18.47 8.70
CA VAL A 406 -24.44 17.45 9.73
C VAL A 406 -24.76 16.14 9.03
N THR A 407 -23.87 15.17 9.15
CA THR A 407 -23.98 13.84 8.58
C THR A 407 -24.24 12.83 9.69
N VAL A 408 -25.28 12.01 9.55
CA VAL A 408 -25.56 10.89 10.44
C VAL A 408 -25.48 9.61 9.63
N ASN A 409 -24.55 8.74 10.01
CA ASN A 409 -24.40 7.40 9.44
C ASN A 409 -25.30 6.42 10.20
N GLU A 410 -25.76 5.38 9.51
CA GLU A 410 -26.54 4.28 10.10
C GLU A 410 -27.81 4.72 10.85
N ILE A 411 -28.57 5.68 10.30
CA ILE A 411 -29.92 6.00 10.82
C ILE A 411 -30.79 4.74 10.82
N PHE A 412 -30.61 3.94 9.76
CA PHE A 412 -31.05 2.56 9.61
C PHE A 412 -29.89 1.78 8.99
N SER A 413 -29.95 0.44 9.02
CA SER A 413 -28.93 -0.42 8.39
C SER A 413 -28.60 0.06 6.97
N SER A 414 -27.33 0.39 6.74
CA SER A 414 -26.80 0.85 5.45
C SER A 414 -27.36 2.15 4.88
N THR A 415 -27.93 3.01 5.74
CA THR A 415 -28.44 4.34 5.35
C THR A 415 -27.60 5.46 5.96
N LYS A 416 -27.33 6.50 5.19
CA LYS A 416 -26.64 7.73 5.61
C LYS A 416 -27.51 8.93 5.24
N ALA A 417 -27.70 9.89 6.15
CA ALA A 417 -28.30 11.17 5.79
C ALA A 417 -27.38 12.32 6.15
N ALA A 418 -27.48 13.41 5.39
CA ALA A 418 -26.77 14.64 5.67
C ALA A 418 -27.69 15.84 5.48
N LEU A 419 -27.77 16.68 6.50
CA LEU A 419 -28.39 17.99 6.44
C LEU A 419 -27.30 19.03 6.19
N SER A 420 -27.48 19.92 5.22
CA SER A 420 -26.54 21.01 4.94
C SER A 420 -27.26 22.34 4.73
N PHE A 421 -26.62 23.43 5.14
CA PHE A 421 -27.12 24.79 4.96
C PHE A 421 -25.96 25.79 5.04
N ASP A 422 -26.14 26.92 4.39
CA ASP A 422 -25.20 28.03 4.31
C ASP A 422 -25.80 29.30 4.96
N ILE A 423 -25.03 29.98 5.80
CA ILE A 423 -25.40 31.27 6.40
C ILE A 423 -24.58 32.35 5.70
N PRO A 424 -25.19 33.49 5.28
CA PRO A 424 -26.55 33.97 5.60
C PRO A 424 -27.67 33.54 4.62
N ASP A 425 -27.42 32.59 3.70
CA ASP A 425 -28.41 32.17 2.72
C ASP A 425 -29.51 31.26 3.32
N HIS A 426 -30.63 31.87 3.69
CA HIS A 426 -31.80 31.17 4.25
C HIS A 426 -32.50 30.17 3.30
N LYS A 427 -32.13 30.10 2.01
CA LYS A 427 -32.70 29.15 1.03
C LYS A 427 -31.75 28.00 0.66
N SER A 428 -30.56 27.97 1.25
CA SER A 428 -29.49 27.00 0.97
C SER A 428 -29.68 25.62 1.60
N GLY A 429 -30.69 25.48 2.48
CA GLY A 429 -30.96 24.24 3.19
C GLY A 429 -31.14 23.06 2.22
N LYS A 430 -30.54 21.92 2.55
CA LYS A 430 -30.53 20.72 1.69
C LYS A 430 -30.42 19.46 2.54
N LEU A 431 -31.25 18.47 2.25
CA LEU A 431 -31.22 17.14 2.87
C LEU A 431 -30.82 16.10 1.83
N ASP A 432 -29.69 15.45 2.05
CA ASP A 432 -29.19 14.32 1.28
C ASP A 432 -29.46 13.01 2.05
N VAL A 433 -29.96 11.99 1.36
CA VAL A 433 -30.15 10.63 1.90
C VAL A 433 -29.49 9.65 0.95
N GLN A 434 -28.68 8.75 1.47
CA GLN A 434 -28.00 7.70 0.74
C GLN A 434 -28.34 6.35 1.37
N TYR A 435 -28.73 5.40 0.53
CA TYR A 435 -28.98 4.03 0.91
C TYR A 435 -28.08 3.12 0.07
N LEU A 436 -27.30 2.26 0.73
CA LEU A 436 -26.40 1.30 0.07
C LEU A 436 -26.83 -0.12 0.41
N HIS A 437 -27.04 -0.95 -0.60
CA HIS A 437 -27.38 -2.35 -0.45
C HIS A 437 -26.46 -3.18 -1.36
N ASN A 438 -26.38 -4.49 -1.12
CA ASN A 438 -25.52 -5.41 -1.88
C ASN A 438 -25.80 -5.43 -3.39
N HIS A 439 -26.96 -4.94 -3.85
CA HIS A 439 -27.34 -4.93 -5.26
C HIS A 439 -27.92 -3.60 -5.74
N ALA A 440 -28.01 -2.60 -4.87
CA ALA A 440 -28.61 -1.32 -5.20
C ALA A 440 -27.94 -0.21 -4.39
N ALA A 441 -27.72 0.95 -5.01
CA ALA A 441 -27.43 2.17 -4.29
C ALA A 441 -28.41 3.27 -4.72
N ILE A 442 -28.96 3.98 -3.75
CA ILE A 442 -29.93 5.04 -3.97
C ILE A 442 -29.40 6.29 -3.27
N ASN A 443 -29.38 7.40 -4.01
CA ASN A 443 -29.04 8.72 -3.50
C ASN A 443 -30.22 9.64 -3.79
N SER A 444 -30.73 10.29 -2.77
CA SER A 444 -31.82 11.25 -2.86
C SER A 444 -31.38 12.56 -2.24
N SER A 445 -31.85 13.67 -2.79
CA SER A 445 -31.47 15.00 -2.40
C SER A 445 -32.65 15.94 -2.54
N ILE A 446 -32.96 16.71 -1.51
CA ILE A 446 -34.07 17.68 -1.52
C ILE A 446 -33.61 19.03 -0.97
N GLY A 447 -33.88 20.10 -1.73
CA GLY A 447 -33.75 21.46 -1.23
C GLY A 447 -34.81 21.77 -0.16
N LEU A 448 -34.41 22.35 0.97
CA LEU A 448 -35.27 22.74 2.08
C LEU A 448 -35.62 24.22 1.97
N ASN A 449 -36.26 24.60 0.86
CA ASN A 449 -36.72 25.96 0.60
C ASN A 449 -38.11 25.92 -0.08
N PRO A 450 -38.81 27.06 -0.26
CA PRO A 450 -40.16 27.07 -0.82
C PRO A 450 -40.30 26.54 -2.26
N ALA A 451 -39.19 26.44 -3.00
CA ALA A 451 -39.12 25.92 -4.35
C ALA A 451 -38.12 24.75 -4.39
N PRO A 452 -38.43 23.62 -3.71
CA PRO A 452 -37.49 22.54 -3.53
C PRO A 452 -37.07 21.96 -4.88
N LEU A 453 -35.76 21.78 -5.05
CA LEU A 453 -35.19 21.00 -6.13
C LEU A 453 -34.94 19.58 -5.62
N LEU A 454 -35.50 18.59 -6.31
CA LEU A 454 -35.40 17.18 -5.96
C LEU A 454 -34.43 16.51 -6.92
N GLU A 455 -33.44 15.78 -6.41
CA GLU A 455 -32.56 14.92 -7.21
C GLU A 455 -32.62 13.50 -6.64
N VAL A 456 -32.87 12.52 -7.51
CA VAL A 456 -32.86 11.09 -7.14
C VAL A 456 -31.99 10.36 -8.14
N ALA A 457 -31.04 9.59 -7.64
CA ALA A 457 -30.20 8.71 -8.42
C ALA A 457 -30.28 7.28 -7.86
N ALA A 458 -30.32 6.30 -8.75
CA ALA A 458 -30.34 4.90 -8.39
C ALA A 458 -29.40 4.11 -9.29
N THR A 459 -28.66 3.18 -8.70
CA THR A 459 -27.83 2.19 -9.39
C THR A 459 -28.22 0.79 -8.94
N LEU A 460 -28.17 -0.14 -9.88
CA LEU A 460 -28.41 -1.56 -9.71
C LEU A 460 -27.23 -2.35 -10.28
N GLY A 461 -26.93 -3.48 -9.68
CA GLY A 461 -25.90 -4.39 -10.19
C GLY A 461 -24.98 -4.89 -9.09
N ASP A 462 -23.72 -5.12 -9.45
CA ASP A 462 -22.69 -5.57 -8.54
C ASP A 462 -21.43 -4.68 -8.65
N LYS A 463 -20.34 -5.10 -8.01
CA LYS A 463 -19.06 -4.37 -8.05
C LYS A 463 -18.45 -4.26 -9.45
N ASN A 464 -18.76 -5.18 -10.35
CA ASN A 464 -18.18 -5.27 -11.69
C ASN A 464 -19.08 -4.63 -12.74
N LEU A 465 -20.40 -4.82 -12.67
CA LEU A 465 -21.36 -4.26 -13.64
C LEU A 465 -22.40 -3.43 -12.90
N VAL A 466 -22.47 -2.15 -13.23
CA VAL A 466 -23.40 -1.18 -12.64
C VAL A 466 -24.22 -0.54 -13.72
N LEU A 467 -25.54 -0.50 -13.55
CA LEU A 467 -26.47 0.28 -14.36
C LEU A 467 -27.15 1.29 -13.45
N GLY A 468 -27.30 2.53 -13.88
CA GLY A 468 -28.06 3.49 -13.10
C GLY A 468 -28.54 4.68 -13.88
N GLY A 469 -29.28 5.54 -13.18
CA GLY A 469 -29.72 6.81 -13.70
C GLY A 469 -29.96 7.80 -12.58
N GLU A 470 -30.03 9.07 -12.95
CA GLU A 470 -30.39 10.18 -12.09
C GLU A 470 -31.47 11.03 -12.74
N ILE A 471 -32.35 11.59 -11.91
CA ILE A 471 -33.44 12.47 -12.30
C ILE A 471 -33.42 13.66 -11.35
N GLY A 472 -33.47 14.87 -11.92
CA GLY A 472 -33.64 16.13 -11.22
C GLY A 472 -34.97 16.77 -11.59
N PHE A 473 -35.73 17.25 -10.61
CA PHE A 473 -37.03 17.90 -10.77
C PHE A 473 -37.06 19.22 -10.01
N ASP A 474 -37.45 20.28 -10.71
CA ASP A 474 -37.69 21.60 -10.12
C ASP A 474 -39.20 21.81 -9.93
N THR A 475 -39.61 22.00 -8.67
CA THR A 475 -41.01 22.18 -8.30
C THR A 475 -41.57 23.54 -8.70
N ALA A 476 -40.74 24.58 -8.81
CA ALA A 476 -41.22 25.91 -9.20
C ALA A 476 -41.60 25.95 -10.69
N SER A 477 -40.77 25.34 -11.54
CA SER A 477 -41.04 25.24 -12.99
C SER A 477 -41.86 24.01 -13.39
N ALA A 478 -42.15 23.11 -12.45
CA ALA A 478 -42.76 21.81 -12.68
C ALA A 478 -42.08 21.03 -13.83
N SER A 479 -40.74 21.09 -13.90
CA SER A 479 -39.98 20.56 -15.03
C SER A 479 -38.77 19.73 -14.60
N PHE A 480 -38.42 18.74 -15.43
CA PHE A 480 -37.20 17.96 -15.22
C PHE A 480 -35.97 18.78 -15.58
N THR A 481 -35.09 19.01 -14.61
CA THR A 481 -33.83 19.75 -14.78
C THR A 481 -32.74 18.85 -15.34
N ARG A 482 -32.73 17.56 -14.95
CA ARG A 482 -31.72 16.56 -15.35
C ARG A 482 -32.38 15.19 -15.49
N TYR A 483 -31.98 14.42 -16.50
CA TYR A 483 -32.23 12.98 -16.55
C TYR A 483 -31.08 12.33 -17.31
N ASN A 484 -30.26 11.57 -16.59
CA ASN A 484 -29.08 10.93 -17.14
C ASN A 484 -29.15 9.42 -16.83
N ALA A 485 -28.56 8.61 -17.68
CA ALA A 485 -28.49 7.17 -17.52
C ALA A 485 -27.08 6.70 -17.85
N GLY A 486 -26.60 5.65 -17.21
CA GLY A 486 -25.23 5.21 -17.39
C GLY A 486 -25.02 3.77 -17.01
N ILE A 487 -24.03 3.17 -17.65
CA ILE A 487 -23.55 1.82 -17.38
C ILE A 487 -22.04 1.90 -17.12
N GLY A 488 -21.59 1.20 -16.09
CA GLY A 488 -20.20 1.07 -15.71
C GLY A 488 -19.79 -0.40 -15.67
N PHE A 489 -18.59 -0.68 -16.15
CA PHE A 489 -17.96 -1.98 -16.07
C PHE A 489 -16.58 -1.84 -15.43
N ASN A 490 -16.39 -2.45 -14.27
CA ASN A 490 -15.20 -2.35 -13.46
C ASN A 490 -14.55 -3.73 -13.29
N LYS A 491 -13.25 -3.80 -13.54
CA LYS A 491 -12.36 -4.90 -13.18
C LYS A 491 -11.15 -4.37 -12.43
N ALA A 492 -10.28 -5.27 -11.97
CA ALA A 492 -9.08 -4.91 -11.21
C ALA A 492 -8.04 -4.16 -12.07
N ASP A 493 -7.99 -4.46 -13.37
CA ASP A 493 -7.05 -3.94 -14.35
C ASP A 493 -7.59 -2.74 -15.13
N PHE A 494 -8.90 -2.68 -15.40
CA PHE A 494 -9.53 -1.57 -16.11
C PHE A 494 -10.94 -1.24 -15.63
N SER A 495 -11.39 -0.03 -15.92
CA SER A 495 -12.79 0.41 -15.76
C SER A 495 -13.24 1.16 -17.01
N ALA A 496 -14.46 0.87 -17.45
CA ALA A 496 -15.11 1.50 -18.59
C ALA A 496 -16.48 2.00 -18.16
N ALA A 497 -16.91 3.17 -18.64
CA ALA A 497 -18.26 3.64 -18.42
C ALA A 497 -18.81 4.38 -19.63
N LEU A 498 -20.12 4.26 -19.82
CA LEU A 498 -20.89 4.94 -20.84
C LEU A 498 -22.08 5.65 -20.17
N ILE A 499 -22.17 6.96 -20.33
CA ILE A 499 -23.17 7.80 -19.67
C ILE A 499 -23.88 8.64 -20.72
N LEU A 500 -25.19 8.46 -20.83
CA LEU A 500 -26.09 9.35 -21.56
C LEU A 500 -26.45 10.53 -20.65
N MET A 501 -26.13 11.74 -21.09
CA MET A 501 -26.22 12.96 -20.29
C MET A 501 -26.91 14.11 -21.02
N ASP A 502 -27.05 15.24 -20.32
CA ASP A 502 -27.68 16.47 -20.84
C ASP A 502 -29.07 16.22 -21.41
N LYS A 503 -29.92 15.51 -20.67
CA LYS A 503 -31.29 15.18 -21.11
C LYS A 503 -31.30 14.34 -22.40
N GLY A 504 -30.34 13.43 -22.53
CA GLY A 504 -30.20 12.57 -23.71
C GLY A 504 -29.52 13.24 -24.91
N LYS A 505 -28.98 14.46 -24.77
CA LYS A 505 -28.36 15.22 -25.86
C LYS A 505 -26.87 14.94 -26.04
N ALA A 506 -26.23 14.25 -25.09
CA ALA A 506 -24.82 13.91 -25.17
C ALA A 506 -24.54 12.50 -24.64
N LEU A 507 -23.56 11.82 -25.23
CA LEU A 507 -23.07 10.51 -24.81
C LEU A 507 -21.61 10.63 -24.43
N LYS A 508 -21.26 10.24 -23.20
CA LYS A 508 -19.90 10.24 -22.67
C LYS A 508 -19.42 8.82 -22.47
N ALA A 509 -18.29 8.47 -23.10
CA ALA A 509 -17.54 7.25 -22.85
C ALA A 509 -16.29 7.59 -22.05
N SER A 510 -15.96 6.77 -21.06
CA SER A 510 -14.73 6.89 -20.28
C SER A 510 -14.08 5.52 -20.10
N TYR A 511 -12.75 5.49 -20.09
CA TYR A 511 -11.96 4.28 -19.95
C TYR A 511 -10.71 4.58 -19.15
N ILE A 512 -10.33 3.68 -18.25
CA ILE A 512 -9.08 3.73 -17.48
C ILE A 512 -8.49 2.33 -17.39
N HIS A 513 -7.17 2.23 -17.50
CA HIS A 513 -6.45 0.96 -17.48
C HIS A 513 -5.14 1.12 -16.70
N SER A 514 -4.93 0.25 -15.72
CA SER A 514 -3.66 0.03 -15.04
C SER A 514 -2.73 -0.84 -15.90
N VAL A 515 -1.86 -0.20 -16.70
CA VAL A 515 -0.96 -0.87 -17.65
C VAL A 515 0.12 -1.68 -16.93
N ASN A 516 0.72 -1.10 -15.89
CA ASN A 516 1.74 -1.78 -15.10
C ASN A 516 1.56 -1.47 -13.61
N PRO A 517 1.01 -2.42 -12.82
CA PRO A 517 0.80 -2.25 -11.39
C PRO A 517 2.10 -2.05 -10.59
N LEU A 518 3.23 -2.61 -11.06
CA LEU A 518 4.53 -2.52 -10.37
C LEU A 518 5.13 -1.10 -10.48
N ASN A 519 4.91 -0.44 -11.62
CA ASN A 519 5.42 0.91 -11.88
C ASN A 519 4.34 2.00 -11.70
N GLY A 520 3.16 1.63 -11.19
CA GLY A 520 2.03 2.54 -10.98
C GLY A 520 1.57 3.28 -12.24
N MET A 521 1.76 2.69 -13.42
CA MET A 521 1.40 3.30 -14.70
C MET A 521 -0.08 3.07 -15.01
N VAL A 522 -0.81 4.16 -15.13
CA VAL A 522 -2.25 4.16 -15.41
C VAL A 522 -2.54 5.14 -16.53
N VAL A 523 -3.39 4.75 -17.48
CA VAL A 523 -3.84 5.61 -18.58
C VAL A 523 -5.35 5.75 -18.53
N ALA A 524 -5.86 6.93 -18.87
CA ALA A 524 -7.30 7.17 -18.97
C ALA A 524 -7.65 8.00 -20.20
N ALA A 525 -8.86 7.79 -20.70
CA ALA A 525 -9.44 8.56 -21.78
C ALA A 525 -10.93 8.83 -21.51
N GLU A 526 -11.40 9.98 -21.95
CA GLU A 526 -12.81 10.37 -21.97
C GLU A 526 -13.14 10.93 -23.35
N MET A 527 -14.28 10.52 -23.91
CA MET A 527 -14.84 11.05 -25.15
C MET A 527 -16.30 11.41 -24.91
N THR A 528 -16.70 12.61 -25.30
CA THR A 528 -18.10 13.04 -25.27
C THR A 528 -18.55 13.41 -26.68
N HIS A 529 -19.66 12.83 -27.11
CA HIS A 529 -20.33 13.16 -28.36
C HIS A 529 -21.64 13.87 -28.07
N ARG A 530 -21.84 15.04 -28.66
CA ARG A 530 -23.09 15.81 -28.54
C ARG A 530 -23.97 15.53 -29.75
N PHE A 531 -25.12 14.88 -29.55
CA PHE A 531 -26.08 14.59 -30.61
C PHE A 531 -26.73 15.85 -31.19
N SER A 532 -26.78 16.94 -30.41
CA SER A 532 -27.39 18.20 -30.83
C SER A 532 -26.51 19.03 -31.77
N SER A 533 -25.20 19.11 -31.50
CA SER A 533 -24.24 19.87 -32.32
C SER A 533 -23.39 18.99 -33.25
N TYR A 534 -23.47 17.66 -33.13
CA TYR A 534 -22.58 16.68 -33.78
C TYR A 534 -21.09 16.86 -33.46
N GLU A 535 -20.76 17.61 -32.41
CA GLU A 535 -19.41 17.84 -31.95
C GLU A 535 -18.91 16.67 -31.10
N ASN A 536 -17.60 16.43 -31.18
CA ASN A 536 -16.89 15.47 -30.34
C ASN A 536 -15.87 16.24 -29.51
N SER A 537 -15.74 15.88 -28.24
CA SER A 537 -14.65 16.32 -27.38
C SER A 537 -13.96 15.12 -26.78
N PHE A 538 -12.62 15.11 -26.78
CA PHE A 538 -11.86 14.03 -26.16
C PHE A 538 -10.76 14.55 -25.25
N THR A 539 -10.46 13.77 -24.22
CA THR A 539 -9.40 14.05 -23.25
C THR A 539 -8.70 12.74 -22.93
N ILE A 540 -7.38 12.74 -22.97
CA ILE A 540 -6.53 11.57 -22.69
C ILE A 540 -5.51 11.99 -21.64
N GLY A 541 -5.11 11.07 -20.78
CA GLY A 541 -4.09 11.34 -19.79
C GLY A 541 -3.45 10.09 -19.25
N SER A 542 -2.32 10.29 -18.58
CA SER A 542 -1.58 9.22 -17.94
C SER A 542 -1.17 9.64 -16.53
N SER A 543 -0.90 8.65 -15.69
CA SER A 543 -0.32 8.78 -14.37
C SER A 543 0.81 7.77 -14.26
N HIS A 544 1.96 8.19 -13.75
CA HIS A 544 3.14 7.37 -13.62
C HIS A 544 3.82 7.63 -12.27
N ALA A 545 4.12 6.56 -11.54
CA ALA A 545 4.93 6.65 -10.33
C ALA A 545 6.41 6.60 -10.73
N ILE A 546 7.13 7.68 -10.48
CA ILE A 546 8.57 7.77 -10.75
C ILE A 546 9.35 7.04 -9.63
N ASP A 547 8.88 7.21 -8.40
CA ASP A 547 9.38 6.56 -7.19
C ASP A 547 8.21 6.42 -6.18
N PRO A 548 8.38 5.78 -5.01
CA PRO A 548 7.31 5.60 -4.03
C PRO A 548 6.66 6.89 -3.50
N TYR A 549 7.31 8.04 -3.65
CA TYR A 549 6.90 9.34 -3.14
C TYR A 549 6.52 10.33 -4.24
N THR A 550 6.91 10.08 -5.50
CA THR A 550 6.75 11.01 -6.62
C THR A 550 5.85 10.43 -7.72
N ARG A 551 4.79 11.15 -8.06
CA ARG A 551 3.85 10.79 -9.13
C ARG A 551 3.68 11.93 -10.13
N VAL A 552 3.76 11.59 -11.41
CA VAL A 552 3.54 12.52 -12.51
C VAL A 552 2.26 12.15 -13.23
N LYS A 553 1.38 13.15 -13.46
CA LYS A 553 0.21 13.02 -14.34
C LYS A 553 0.38 13.91 -15.56
N THR A 554 -0.13 13.44 -16.69
CA THR A 554 -0.24 14.24 -17.91
C THR A 554 -1.66 14.20 -18.44
N ARG A 555 -2.06 15.24 -19.15
CA ARG A 555 -3.37 15.36 -19.76
C ARG A 555 -3.28 16.13 -21.07
N PHE A 556 -3.98 15.64 -22.07
CA PHE A 556 -4.21 16.30 -23.33
C PHE A 556 -5.70 16.36 -23.63
N SER A 557 -6.18 17.49 -24.13
CA SER A 557 -7.53 17.64 -24.65
C SER A 557 -7.53 18.24 -26.05
N ASP A 558 -8.53 17.87 -26.83
CA ASP A 558 -8.75 18.28 -28.22
C ASP A 558 -8.93 19.80 -28.44
N ASN A 559 -9.29 20.51 -27.37
CA ASN A 559 -9.29 21.96 -27.32
C ASN A 559 -7.87 22.58 -27.40
N GLY A 560 -6.80 21.79 -27.43
CA GLY A 560 -5.42 22.25 -27.57
C GLY A 560 -4.66 22.42 -26.25
N LYS A 561 -5.26 22.02 -25.12
CA LYS A 561 -4.62 22.12 -23.81
C LYS A 561 -3.81 20.87 -23.48
N VAL A 562 -2.56 21.09 -23.11
CA VAL A 562 -1.63 20.10 -22.55
C VAL A 562 -1.38 20.49 -21.10
N ALA A 563 -1.63 19.58 -20.16
CA ALA A 563 -1.35 19.81 -18.75
C ALA A 563 -0.46 18.71 -18.17
N MET A 564 0.39 19.10 -17.22
CA MET A 564 1.26 18.22 -16.45
C MET A 564 1.11 18.55 -14.97
N LEU A 565 1.17 17.52 -14.13
CA LEU A 565 1.16 17.62 -12.68
C LEU A 565 2.25 16.73 -12.11
N CYS A 566 3.17 17.29 -11.34
CA CYS A 566 4.14 16.54 -10.55
C CYS A 566 3.78 16.66 -9.08
N GLN A 567 3.49 15.54 -8.42
CA GLN A 567 3.19 15.49 -6.99
C GLN A 567 4.28 14.71 -6.27
N ARG A 568 4.80 15.27 -5.18
CA ARG A 568 5.80 14.62 -4.34
C ARG A 568 5.40 14.67 -2.88
N GLU A 569 5.45 13.52 -2.23
CA GLU A 569 5.43 13.39 -0.79
C GLU A 569 6.83 13.73 -0.25
N TRP A 570 6.97 14.92 0.33
CA TRP A 570 8.26 15.39 0.84
C TRP A 570 8.48 15.06 2.32
N ARG A 571 7.40 14.72 3.02
CA ARG A 571 7.37 14.14 4.36
C ARG A 571 6.05 13.36 4.54
N PRO A 572 5.94 12.46 5.54
CA PRO A 572 4.76 11.63 5.73
C PRO A 572 3.45 12.41 5.61
N LYS A 573 2.57 11.98 4.70
CA LYS A 573 1.23 12.51 4.47
C LYS A 573 1.17 13.99 4.06
N SER A 574 2.29 14.60 3.65
CA SER A 574 2.36 15.99 3.18
C SER A 574 2.90 16.06 1.76
N LEU A 575 2.20 16.80 0.90
CA LEU A 575 2.41 16.79 -0.54
C LEU A 575 2.80 18.18 -1.05
N ILE A 576 3.79 18.22 -1.95
CA ILE A 576 4.05 19.36 -2.84
C ILE A 576 3.57 18.95 -4.22
N SER A 577 2.79 19.80 -4.87
CA SER A 577 2.26 19.58 -6.21
C SER A 577 2.57 20.77 -7.11
N VAL A 578 3.22 20.53 -8.25
CA VAL A 578 3.50 21.53 -9.28
C VAL A 578 2.67 21.17 -10.51
N SER A 579 1.84 22.10 -10.98
CA SER A 579 1.05 21.90 -12.20
C SER A 579 1.40 22.94 -13.25
N ALA A 580 1.39 22.53 -14.51
CA ALA A 580 1.53 23.41 -15.67
C ALA A 580 0.44 23.10 -16.71
N GLU A 581 -0.12 24.12 -17.35
CA GLU A 581 -1.02 23.98 -18.50
C GLU A 581 -0.58 24.92 -19.63
N TYR A 582 -0.40 24.36 -20.81
CA TYR A 582 -0.07 25.08 -22.04
C TYR A 582 -1.21 24.94 -23.05
N ASP A 583 -1.63 26.06 -23.63
CA ASP A 583 -2.66 26.09 -24.68
C ASP A 583 -1.99 26.26 -26.05
N THR A 584 -1.92 25.17 -26.80
CA THR A 584 -1.31 25.13 -28.13
C THR A 584 -2.03 25.98 -29.17
N LYS A 585 -3.30 26.34 -28.95
CA LYS A 585 -4.06 27.20 -29.86
C LYS A 585 -3.91 28.68 -29.51
N ALA A 586 -3.44 29.01 -28.30
CA ALA A 586 -3.19 30.37 -27.84
C ALA A 586 -1.68 30.64 -27.72
N ILE A 587 -0.99 30.68 -28.86
CA ILE A 587 0.50 30.81 -28.95
C ILE A 587 1.03 32.06 -28.21
N ASN A 588 0.24 33.12 -28.12
CA ASN A 588 0.62 34.37 -27.44
C ASN A 588 0.28 34.40 -25.95
N ALA A 589 -0.39 33.37 -25.41
CA ALA A 589 -0.74 33.28 -24.00
C ALA A 589 0.38 32.59 -23.21
N SER A 590 0.73 33.15 -22.06
CA SER A 590 1.69 32.52 -21.15
C SER A 590 1.15 31.19 -20.60
N PRO A 591 1.99 30.16 -20.43
CA PRO A 591 1.57 28.92 -19.76
C PRO A 591 1.10 29.22 -18.35
N LYS A 592 0.07 28.50 -17.90
CA LYS A 592 -0.41 28.59 -16.52
C LYS A 592 0.44 27.69 -15.64
N LEU A 593 0.88 28.22 -14.52
CA LEU A 593 1.70 27.50 -13.54
C LEU A 593 1.03 27.60 -12.17
N GLY A 594 0.94 26.48 -11.48
CA GLY A 594 0.41 26.43 -10.13
C GLY A 594 1.29 25.61 -9.20
N LEU A 595 1.27 26.02 -7.93
CA LEU A 595 1.99 25.38 -6.84
C LEU A 595 1.00 25.13 -5.72
N ALA A 596 0.85 23.87 -5.31
CA ALA A 596 0.03 23.49 -4.18
C ALA A 596 0.87 22.79 -3.11
N LEU A 597 0.78 23.28 -1.88
CA LEU A 597 1.40 22.66 -0.71
C LEU A 597 0.30 22.18 0.24
N ALA A 598 0.25 20.88 0.50
CA ALA A 598 -0.64 20.26 1.49
C ALA A 598 0.20 19.73 2.65
N LEU A 599 0.01 20.30 3.84
CA LEU A 599 0.78 19.99 5.04
C LEU A 599 -0.10 19.24 6.05
N LYS A 600 0.39 18.10 6.53
CA LYS A 600 -0.21 17.32 7.62
C LYS A 600 0.86 17.10 8.70
N PRO A 601 0.78 17.74 9.89
CA PRO A 601 1.73 17.65 11.00
C PRO A 601 1.86 16.25 11.56
#